data_AF-A0A9P4K4H2-F1
#
_entry.id   AF-A0A9P4K4H2-F1
#
_cell.length_a   1.000
_cell.length_b   1.000
_cell.length_c   1.000
_cell.angle_alpha   90.00
_cell.angle_beta   90.00
_cell.angle_gamma   90.00
#
_symmetry.space_group_name_H-M   'P 1'
#
loop_
_entity.id
_entity.type
_entity.pdbx_description
1 polymer ?
#
loop_
_entity_poly.entity_id
_entity_poly.type
_entity_poly.pdbx_seq_one_letter_code
_entity_poly.pdbx_strand_id
1 'polypeptide(L)'
;MATPAATKRLTKEYASISRHPPPYIIAHPSESNILEWHYILTGPPETPYEGGQYWGTLIFPPDYPFAPPAIRMHTPSGRFQPSTRLCLSISDFHPKSFNPAWEVSTILNGLLSFMTGEEMTTGSVRASEQERRLFAKRSRWWNSTGGGSKSPSSNTQYHNSKGIGAIKAGDGGAKFRVEWPELDEENEKWMKEKRINLANGMPLARSDARCAPDVAGLRRRPGSSATSVVHEGRVARDVGQSWLSRNKWRILLGTLFTYILVARMLGDGAASGTT
;
A
#
# COMPACT_ATOMS: atom_id res chain seq x y z
N MET A 1 -7.11 -22.92 18.85
CA MET A 1 -8.06 -23.74 18.06
C MET A 1 -9.43 -23.11 18.15
N ALA A 2 -10.24 -23.14 17.08
CA ALA A 2 -11.58 -22.58 17.06
C ALA A 2 -12.52 -23.33 18.02
N THR A 3 -13.48 -22.62 18.62
CA THR A 3 -14.58 -23.29 19.32
C THR A 3 -15.51 -23.99 18.33
N PRO A 4 -16.24 -25.06 18.72
CA PRO A 4 -17.19 -25.72 17.84
C PRO A 4 -18.27 -24.77 17.28
N ALA A 5 -18.70 -23.79 18.10
CA ALA A 5 -19.65 -22.77 17.69
C ALA A 5 -19.07 -21.83 16.61
N ALA A 6 -17.83 -21.37 16.79
CA ALA A 6 -17.14 -20.53 15.79
C ALA A 6 -16.96 -21.28 14.48
N THR A 7 -16.51 -22.54 14.52
CA THR A 7 -16.38 -23.39 13.32
C THR A 7 -17.72 -23.50 12.61
N LYS A 8 -18.80 -23.87 13.33
CA LYS A 8 -20.14 -24.00 12.74
C LYS A 8 -20.63 -22.70 12.11
N ARG A 9 -20.40 -21.56 12.76
CA ARG A 9 -20.78 -20.24 12.26
C ARG A 9 -20.02 -19.90 10.98
N LEU A 10 -18.69 -20.03 10.98
CA LEU A 10 -17.84 -19.71 9.82
C LEU A 10 -18.11 -20.64 8.63
N THR A 11 -18.35 -21.94 8.86
CA THR A 11 -18.76 -22.85 7.78
C THR A 11 -20.08 -22.43 7.13
N LYS A 12 -21.07 -21.98 7.93
CA LYS A 12 -22.34 -21.48 7.39
C LYS A 12 -22.16 -20.18 6.61
N GLU A 13 -21.36 -19.25 7.12
CA GLU A 13 -21.07 -17.99 6.43
C GLU A 13 -20.31 -18.23 5.12
N TYR A 14 -19.40 -19.21 5.09
CA TYR A 14 -18.69 -19.58 3.86
C TYR A 14 -19.67 -20.08 2.80
N ALA A 15 -20.57 -21.01 3.17
CA ALA A 15 -21.62 -21.47 2.26
C ALA A 15 -22.53 -20.32 1.77
N SER A 16 -22.81 -19.33 2.63
CA SER A 16 -23.61 -18.14 2.30
C SER A 16 -22.91 -17.27 1.26
N ILE A 17 -21.66 -16.87 1.53
CA ILE A 17 -20.90 -15.96 0.65
C ILE A 17 -20.49 -16.63 -0.67
N SER A 18 -20.23 -17.93 -0.68
CA SER A 18 -19.97 -18.68 -1.93
C SER A 18 -21.21 -18.78 -2.81
N ARG A 19 -22.40 -18.91 -2.21
CA ARG A 19 -23.66 -18.99 -2.97
C ARG A 19 -24.12 -17.60 -3.47
N HIS A 20 -23.90 -16.58 -2.67
CA HIS A 20 -24.32 -15.21 -2.98
C HIS A 20 -23.15 -14.23 -2.74
N PRO A 21 -22.13 -14.24 -3.61
CA PRO A 21 -20.98 -13.36 -3.46
C PRO A 21 -21.41 -11.89 -3.61
N PRO A 22 -21.07 -11.00 -2.66
CA PRO A 22 -21.30 -9.58 -2.82
C PRO A 22 -20.54 -9.03 -4.04
N PRO A 23 -21.05 -7.97 -4.67
CA PRO A 23 -20.35 -7.32 -5.78
C PRO A 23 -18.92 -6.94 -5.37
N TYR A 24 -17.96 -7.21 -6.26
CA TYR A 24 -16.54 -6.89 -6.07
C TYR A 24 -15.83 -7.63 -4.93
N ILE A 25 -16.45 -8.63 -4.29
CA ILE A 25 -15.90 -9.31 -3.12
C ILE A 25 -15.96 -10.82 -3.32
N ILE A 26 -14.81 -11.48 -3.14
CA ILE A 26 -14.72 -12.93 -2.98
C ILE A 26 -13.88 -13.25 -1.75
N ALA A 27 -14.21 -14.33 -1.05
CA ALA A 27 -13.48 -14.77 0.14
C ALA A 27 -13.65 -16.27 0.39
N HIS A 28 -12.65 -16.87 1.04
CA HIS A 28 -12.71 -18.25 1.53
C HIS A 28 -11.87 -18.41 2.80
N PRO A 29 -12.18 -19.41 3.66
CA PRO A 29 -11.28 -19.83 4.73
C PRO A 29 -10.00 -20.45 4.14
N SER A 30 -8.88 -20.30 4.84
CA SER A 30 -7.68 -21.09 4.57
C SER A 30 -7.96 -22.56 4.87
N GLU A 31 -7.47 -23.46 4.02
CA GLU A 31 -7.66 -24.92 4.17
C GLU A 31 -7.11 -25.45 5.50
N SER A 32 -6.03 -24.82 6.00
CA SER A 32 -5.33 -25.23 7.22
C SER A 32 -5.96 -24.67 8.50
N ASN A 33 -6.73 -23.59 8.41
CA ASN A 33 -7.24 -22.88 9.57
C ASN A 33 -8.50 -22.08 9.23
N ILE A 34 -9.67 -22.56 9.67
CA ILE A 34 -10.95 -21.90 9.45
C ILE A 34 -11.04 -20.49 10.08
N LEU A 35 -10.19 -20.16 11.05
CA LEU A 35 -10.14 -18.82 11.66
C LEU A 35 -9.33 -17.82 10.84
N GLU A 36 -8.62 -18.27 9.81
CA GLU A 36 -7.93 -17.40 8.86
C GLU A 36 -8.69 -17.43 7.55
N TRP A 37 -9.19 -16.28 7.12
CA TRP A 37 -9.86 -16.15 5.82
C TRP A 37 -9.07 -15.24 4.92
N HIS A 38 -9.02 -15.59 3.65
CA HIS A 38 -8.48 -14.76 2.58
C HIS A 38 -9.63 -14.12 1.82
N TYR A 39 -9.44 -12.86 1.42
CA TYR A 39 -10.40 -12.14 0.60
C TYR A 39 -9.71 -11.38 -0.53
N ILE A 40 -10.47 -11.12 -1.58
CA ILE A 40 -10.12 -10.20 -2.66
C ILE A 40 -11.20 -9.15 -2.76
N LEU A 41 -10.78 -7.88 -2.74
CA LEU A 41 -11.60 -6.76 -3.14
C LEU A 41 -11.20 -6.35 -4.56
N THR A 42 -12.16 -6.32 -5.46
CA THR A 42 -11.99 -5.71 -6.78
C THR A 42 -12.34 -4.22 -6.65
N GLY A 43 -11.48 -3.35 -7.17
CA GLY A 43 -11.76 -1.91 -7.13
C GLY A 43 -13.01 -1.54 -7.94
N PRO A 44 -14.04 -0.92 -7.33
CA PRO A 44 -15.25 -0.52 -8.03
C PRO A 44 -14.99 0.55 -9.10
N PRO A 45 -15.86 0.66 -10.12
CA PRO A 45 -15.80 1.73 -11.11
C PRO A 45 -15.95 3.10 -10.45
N GLU A 46 -15.45 4.14 -11.11
CA GLU A 46 -15.54 5.54 -10.64
C GLU A 46 -14.80 5.80 -9.31
N THR A 47 -13.89 4.91 -8.94
CA THR A 47 -13.00 5.07 -7.78
C THR A 47 -11.54 5.05 -8.25
N PRO A 48 -10.60 5.63 -7.48
CA PRO A 48 -9.17 5.49 -7.81
C PRO A 48 -8.65 4.05 -7.80
N TYR A 49 -9.44 3.11 -7.30
CA TYR A 49 -9.09 1.71 -7.16
C TYR A 49 -9.53 0.87 -8.34
N GLU A 50 -10.33 1.41 -9.26
CA GLU A 50 -11.00 0.73 -10.36
C GLU A 50 -10.11 -0.30 -11.07
N GLY A 51 -10.63 -1.52 -11.20
CA GLY A 51 -9.94 -2.64 -11.88
C GLY A 51 -8.76 -3.24 -11.09
N GLY A 52 -8.40 -2.65 -9.95
CA GLY A 52 -7.43 -3.22 -9.01
C GLY A 52 -7.95 -4.49 -8.32
N GLN A 53 -7.03 -5.31 -7.85
CA GLN A 53 -7.26 -6.60 -7.17
C GLN A 53 -6.51 -6.59 -5.83
N TYR A 54 -7.23 -6.41 -4.73
CA TYR A 54 -6.64 -6.21 -3.41
C TYR A 54 -6.88 -7.42 -2.51
N TRP A 55 -5.82 -8.19 -2.29
CA TRP A 55 -5.78 -9.34 -1.41
C TRP A 55 -5.57 -8.91 0.04
N GLY A 56 -6.28 -9.57 0.96
CA GLY A 56 -6.16 -9.39 2.39
C GLY A 56 -6.56 -10.62 3.19
N THR A 57 -6.51 -10.47 4.52
CA THR A 57 -6.87 -11.51 5.49
C THR A 57 -7.81 -10.99 6.57
N LEU A 58 -8.72 -11.87 7.00
CA LEU A 58 -9.46 -11.76 8.25
C LEU A 58 -8.94 -12.83 9.21
N ILE A 59 -8.56 -12.43 10.42
CA ILE A 59 -8.13 -13.36 11.48
C ILE A 59 -9.19 -13.33 12.58
N PHE A 60 -10.01 -14.37 12.62
CA PHE A 60 -11.10 -14.53 13.58
C PHE A 60 -10.56 -15.00 14.94
N PRO A 61 -11.10 -14.48 16.05
CA PRO A 61 -10.80 -15.03 17.36
C PRO A 61 -11.54 -16.37 17.57
N PRO A 62 -11.07 -17.24 18.49
CA PRO A 62 -11.67 -18.56 18.72
C PRO A 62 -13.15 -18.54 19.14
N ASP A 63 -13.62 -17.43 19.69
CA ASP A 63 -14.97 -17.16 20.20
C ASP A 63 -15.84 -16.34 19.22
N TYR A 64 -15.43 -16.20 17.95
CA TYR A 64 -16.30 -15.63 16.90
C TYR A 64 -17.68 -16.33 16.89
N PRO A 65 -18.81 -15.60 16.79
CA PRO A 65 -18.96 -14.19 16.44
C PRO A 65 -19.07 -13.21 17.62
N PHE A 66 -18.68 -13.59 18.84
CA PHE A 66 -18.79 -12.70 20.00
C PHE A 66 -17.67 -11.65 20.07
N ALA A 67 -16.61 -11.82 19.28
CA ALA A 67 -15.57 -10.84 19.06
C ALA A 67 -15.25 -10.70 17.55
N PRO A 68 -14.95 -9.47 17.07
CA PRO A 68 -14.65 -9.21 15.67
C PRO A 68 -13.29 -9.77 15.21
N PRO A 69 -13.09 -9.98 13.90
CA PRO A 69 -11.79 -10.35 13.36
C PRO A 69 -10.79 -9.19 13.30
N ALA A 70 -9.51 -9.54 13.28
CA ALA A 70 -8.45 -8.63 12.84
C ALA A 70 -8.47 -8.54 11.31
N ILE A 71 -8.42 -7.33 10.75
CA ILE A 71 -8.48 -7.09 9.31
C ILE A 71 -7.12 -6.60 8.81
N ARG A 72 -6.61 -7.15 7.71
CA ARG A 72 -5.37 -6.71 7.05
C ARG A 72 -5.51 -6.76 5.53
N MET A 73 -4.94 -5.76 4.84
CA MET A 73 -4.76 -5.79 3.39
C MET A 73 -3.29 -6.01 3.06
N HIS A 74 -2.96 -6.95 2.18
CA HIS A 74 -1.58 -7.29 1.79
C HIS A 74 -1.15 -6.58 0.51
N THR A 75 -2.07 -6.43 -0.44
CA THR A 75 -1.80 -5.68 -1.68
C THR A 75 -1.67 -4.18 -1.38
N PRO A 76 -0.59 -3.51 -1.82
CA PRO A 76 -0.48 -2.06 -1.73
C PRO A 76 -1.64 -1.39 -2.47
N SER A 77 -2.38 -0.55 -1.76
CA SER A 77 -3.53 0.18 -2.31
C SER A 77 -3.34 1.70 -2.29
N GLY A 78 -2.38 2.22 -1.52
CA GLY A 78 -2.28 3.64 -1.21
C GLY A 78 -3.35 4.14 -0.22
N ARG A 79 -4.17 3.21 0.33
CA ARG A 79 -5.18 3.48 1.37
C ARG A 79 -4.81 2.87 2.70
N PHE A 80 -4.27 1.66 2.67
CA PHE A 80 -3.88 0.90 3.86
C PHE A 80 -2.41 0.50 3.78
N GLN A 81 -1.74 0.54 4.92
CA GLN A 81 -0.39 0.00 5.07
C GLN A 81 -0.44 -1.52 4.91
N PRO A 82 0.33 -2.11 3.97
CA PRO A 82 0.34 -3.55 3.75
C PRO A 82 0.59 -4.35 5.03
N SER A 83 -0.18 -5.43 5.19
CA SER A 83 -0.09 -6.42 6.27
C SER A 83 -0.23 -5.84 7.69
N THR A 84 -0.74 -4.63 7.83
CA THR A 84 -0.96 -3.95 9.11
C THR A 84 -2.42 -4.10 9.53
N ARG A 85 -2.67 -4.26 10.84
CA ARG A 85 -4.04 -4.34 11.38
C ARG A 85 -4.77 -3.03 11.16
N LEU A 86 -6.00 -3.11 10.66
CA LEU A 86 -6.84 -1.95 10.38
C LEU A 86 -7.84 -1.73 11.52
N CYS A 87 -7.92 -0.50 12.03
CA CYS A 87 -8.84 -0.13 13.09
C CYS A 87 -10.15 0.40 12.51
N LEU A 88 -11.12 -0.50 12.31
CA LEU A 88 -12.47 -0.17 11.85
C LEU A 88 -13.49 -0.54 12.93
N SER A 89 -14.67 0.09 12.92
CA SER A 89 -15.77 -0.24 13.86
C SER A 89 -16.20 -1.73 13.83
N ILE A 90 -15.87 -2.42 12.73
CA ILE A 90 -16.10 -3.85 12.46
C ILE A 90 -14.89 -4.75 12.78
N SER A 91 -13.80 -4.20 13.32
CA SER A 91 -12.53 -4.90 13.58
C SER A 91 -12.28 -5.17 15.06
N ASP A 92 -11.30 -6.04 15.34
CA ASP A 92 -10.81 -6.41 16.68
C ASP A 92 -10.39 -5.24 17.59
N PHE A 93 -10.22 -4.02 17.07
CA PHE A 93 -10.01 -2.82 17.88
C PHE A 93 -11.26 -2.36 18.63
N HIS A 94 -12.47 -2.72 18.14
CA HIS A 94 -13.73 -2.24 18.68
C HIS A 94 -14.72 -3.37 19.03
N PRO A 95 -14.37 -4.27 19.97
CA PRO A 95 -15.21 -5.42 20.31
C PRO A 95 -16.60 -5.04 20.84
N LYS A 96 -16.73 -3.87 21.50
CA LYS A 96 -18.01 -3.40 22.06
C LYS A 96 -18.99 -2.87 21.01
N SER A 97 -18.52 -2.43 19.85
CA SER A 97 -19.39 -1.94 18.75
C SER A 97 -19.72 -3.02 17.74
N PHE A 98 -19.07 -4.19 17.83
CA PHE A 98 -19.30 -5.28 16.91
C PHE A 98 -20.63 -5.96 17.20
N ASN A 99 -21.44 -6.14 16.16
CA ASN A 99 -22.68 -6.89 16.26
C ASN A 99 -22.43 -8.36 15.86
N PRO A 100 -22.66 -9.34 16.75
CA PRO A 100 -22.50 -10.77 16.42
C PRO A 100 -23.39 -11.28 15.27
N ALA A 101 -24.41 -10.52 14.89
CA ALA A 101 -25.24 -10.81 13.71
C ALA A 101 -24.56 -10.45 12.38
N TRP A 102 -23.51 -9.61 12.38
CA TRP A 102 -22.77 -9.32 11.16
C TRP A 102 -22.01 -10.56 10.69
N GLU A 103 -22.11 -10.84 9.40
CA GLU A 103 -21.41 -11.93 8.71
C GLU A 103 -20.15 -11.40 8.01
N VAL A 104 -19.30 -12.30 7.52
CA VAL A 104 -18.10 -11.99 6.73
C VAL A 104 -18.42 -11.06 5.57
N SER A 105 -19.55 -11.28 4.88
CA SER A 105 -20.01 -10.42 3.78
C SER A 105 -20.22 -8.97 4.24
N THR A 106 -20.85 -8.76 5.39
CA THR A 106 -21.06 -7.42 5.98
C THR A 106 -19.74 -6.77 6.37
N ILE A 107 -18.81 -7.54 6.95
CA ILE A 107 -17.47 -7.05 7.33
C ILE A 107 -16.71 -6.59 6.08
N LEU A 108 -16.68 -7.40 5.03
CA LEU A 108 -15.96 -7.07 3.80
C LEU A 108 -16.60 -5.91 3.02
N ASN A 109 -17.94 -5.81 3.03
CA ASN A 109 -18.64 -4.63 2.48
C ASN A 109 -18.28 -3.36 3.24
N GLY A 110 -18.24 -3.42 4.59
CA GLY A 110 -17.81 -2.29 5.41
C GLY A 110 -16.36 -1.88 5.15
N LEU A 111 -15.46 -2.86 4.97
CA LEU A 111 -14.07 -2.60 4.57
C LEU A 111 -13.98 -1.93 3.19
N LEU A 112 -14.71 -2.44 2.19
CA LEU A 112 -14.72 -1.86 0.84
C LEU A 112 -15.25 -0.42 0.85
N SER A 113 -16.34 -0.17 1.58
CA SER A 113 -16.88 1.17 1.76
C SER A 113 -15.86 2.13 2.39
N PHE A 114 -15.17 1.70 3.46
CA PHE A 114 -14.11 2.50 4.08
C PHE A 114 -12.89 2.71 3.17
N MET A 115 -12.58 1.71 2.33
CA MET A 115 -11.49 1.81 1.35
C MET A 115 -11.76 2.93 0.34
N THR A 116 -13.01 3.07 -0.10
CA THR A 116 -13.43 4.11 -1.06
C THR A 116 -13.58 5.50 -0.45
N GLY A 117 -13.61 5.63 0.89
CA GLY A 117 -13.59 6.90 1.59
C GLY A 117 -12.20 7.48 1.83
N GLU A 118 -12.14 8.61 2.54
CA GLU A 118 -10.90 9.34 2.87
C GLU A 118 -10.61 9.39 4.39
N GLU A 119 -11.45 8.78 5.21
CA GLU A 119 -11.32 8.76 6.68
C GLU A 119 -9.99 8.14 7.10
N MET A 120 -9.32 8.71 8.11
CA MET A 120 -8.06 8.15 8.59
C MET A 120 -8.29 7.29 9.81
N THR A 121 -7.64 6.13 9.85
CA THR A 121 -7.60 5.26 11.02
C THR A 121 -6.22 4.61 11.18
N THR A 122 -6.01 3.86 12.26
CA THR A 122 -4.81 3.05 12.45
C THR A 122 -4.66 2.06 11.30
N GLY A 123 -3.49 2.08 10.66
CA GLY A 123 -3.19 1.28 9.47
C GLY A 123 -3.55 1.97 8.14
N SER A 124 -4.15 3.16 8.15
CA SER A 124 -4.32 3.97 6.93
C SER A 124 -3.02 4.63 6.49
N VAL A 125 -2.88 4.84 5.18
CA VAL A 125 -1.83 5.68 4.58
C VAL A 125 -2.47 6.74 3.69
N ARG A 126 -1.72 7.83 3.43
CA ARG A 126 -2.15 8.88 2.51
C ARG A 126 -1.34 8.78 1.23
N ALA A 127 -2.02 8.38 0.15
CA ALA A 127 -1.53 8.50 -1.21
C ALA A 127 -2.49 9.38 -2.02
N SER A 128 -1.96 10.07 -3.02
CA SER A 128 -2.75 10.81 -4.00
C SER A 128 -3.61 9.87 -4.83
N GLU A 129 -4.66 10.42 -5.45
CA GLU A 129 -5.54 9.66 -6.34
C GLU A 129 -4.76 9.02 -7.50
N GLN A 130 -3.77 9.73 -8.03
CA GLN A 130 -2.90 9.26 -9.12
C GLN A 130 -2.05 8.06 -8.66
N GLU A 131 -1.49 8.11 -7.45
CA GLU A 131 -0.74 6.99 -6.87
C GLU A 131 -1.63 5.77 -6.63
N ARG A 132 -2.85 5.96 -6.12
CA ARG A 132 -3.84 4.88 -5.94
C ARG A 132 -4.18 4.20 -7.27
N ARG A 133 -4.37 4.98 -8.34
CA ARG A 133 -4.58 4.44 -9.70
C ARG A 133 -3.36 3.68 -10.22
N LEU A 134 -2.14 4.09 -9.86
CA LEU A 134 -0.92 3.34 -10.18
C LEU A 134 -0.84 2.02 -9.41
N PHE A 135 -1.23 2.01 -8.13
CA PHE A 135 -1.34 0.78 -7.34
C PHE A 135 -2.38 -0.17 -7.93
N ALA A 136 -3.56 0.33 -8.33
CA ALA A 136 -4.61 -0.46 -8.98
C ALA A 136 -4.10 -1.17 -10.24
N LYS A 137 -3.38 -0.45 -11.11
CA LYS A 137 -2.80 -1.03 -12.35
C LYS A 137 -1.75 -2.11 -12.08
N ARG A 138 -1.09 -2.08 -10.93
CA ARG A 138 0.02 -2.99 -10.57
C ARG A 138 -0.39 -4.10 -9.63
N SER A 139 -1.62 -4.09 -9.12
CA SER A 139 -2.06 -4.98 -8.04
C SER A 139 -1.99 -6.46 -8.41
N ARG A 140 -2.42 -6.82 -9.63
CA ARG A 140 -2.40 -8.21 -10.14
C ARG A 140 -0.97 -8.75 -10.23
N TRP A 141 -0.08 -7.96 -10.82
CA TRP A 141 1.35 -8.28 -10.86
C TRP A 141 1.95 -8.41 -9.47
N TRP A 142 1.62 -7.50 -8.56
CA TRP A 142 2.11 -7.56 -7.17
C TRP A 142 1.68 -8.85 -6.49
N ASN A 143 0.40 -9.23 -6.60
CA ASN A 143 -0.14 -10.45 -5.99
C ASN A 143 0.58 -11.72 -6.49
N SER A 144 0.76 -11.86 -7.81
CA SER A 144 1.39 -13.03 -8.41
C SER A 144 2.91 -13.12 -8.22
N THR A 145 3.59 -11.99 -8.00
CA THR A 145 5.08 -11.93 -8.02
C THR A 145 5.73 -11.44 -6.74
N GLY A 146 4.95 -10.97 -5.75
CA GLY A 146 5.49 -10.24 -4.59
C GLY A 146 6.28 -9.01 -5.02
N GLY A 147 5.86 -8.40 -6.13
CA GLY A 147 6.49 -7.30 -6.85
C GLY A 147 7.89 -7.53 -7.35
N GLY A 148 8.05 -8.58 -8.13
CA GLY A 148 9.31 -8.89 -8.80
C GLY A 148 10.34 -9.58 -7.91
N SER A 149 10.01 -9.88 -6.65
CA SER A 149 10.81 -10.76 -5.80
C SER A 149 10.81 -12.21 -6.28
N LYS A 150 9.94 -12.58 -7.24
CA LYS A 150 9.98 -13.85 -7.98
C LYS A 150 11.20 -13.99 -8.93
N SER A 151 11.97 -12.93 -9.19
CA SER A 151 13.15 -13.05 -10.08
C SER A 151 14.31 -13.80 -9.41
N PRO A 152 14.93 -14.78 -10.06
CA PRO A 152 16.11 -15.47 -9.53
C PRO A 152 17.34 -14.55 -9.33
N SER A 153 17.27 -13.30 -9.77
CA SER A 153 18.34 -12.30 -9.72
C SER A 153 18.07 -11.10 -8.79
N SER A 154 16.92 -10.99 -8.13
CA SER A 154 16.61 -9.81 -7.31
C SER A 154 17.12 -9.95 -5.87
N ASN A 155 18.40 -9.61 -5.66
CA ASN A 155 19.00 -9.43 -4.35
C ASN A 155 18.63 -8.07 -3.71
N THR A 156 17.38 -7.61 -3.89
CA THR A 156 16.90 -6.35 -3.30
C THR A 156 16.23 -6.67 -1.97
N GLN A 157 17.02 -6.63 -0.89
CA GLN A 157 16.54 -6.72 0.48
C GLN A 157 15.56 -5.57 0.79
N TYR A 158 14.26 -5.86 0.77
CA TYR A 158 13.30 -5.08 1.55
C TYR A 158 13.54 -5.43 3.03
N HIS A 159 13.84 -4.41 3.84
CA HIS A 159 14.15 -4.62 5.27
C HIS A 159 13.04 -5.42 5.96
N ASN A 160 13.48 -6.51 6.61
CA ASN A 160 12.69 -7.47 7.38
C ASN A 160 11.70 -6.80 8.34
N SER A 161 10.42 -6.77 7.97
CA SER A 161 9.34 -6.87 8.95
C SER A 161 8.93 -8.34 9.03
N LYS A 162 9.11 -8.99 10.20
CA LYS A 162 8.53 -10.32 10.46
C LYS A 162 7.03 -10.27 10.10
N GLY A 163 6.68 -10.92 8.99
CA GLY A 163 5.30 -11.03 8.54
C GLY A 163 4.48 -11.84 9.53
N ILE A 164 3.39 -11.27 10.03
CA ILE A 164 2.42 -11.96 10.88
C ILE A 164 1.49 -12.77 9.96
N GLY A 165 1.28 -14.06 10.23
CA GLY A 165 0.47 -14.95 9.38
C GLY A 165 1.21 -15.55 8.18
N ALA A 166 2.51 -15.78 8.28
CA ALA A 166 3.37 -16.37 7.23
C ALA A 166 3.55 -15.54 5.92
N ILE A 167 2.89 -14.40 5.76
CA ILE A 167 3.09 -13.47 4.63
C ILE A 167 4.32 -12.61 4.92
N LYS A 168 5.50 -13.09 4.53
CA LYS A 168 6.76 -12.33 4.64
C LYS A 168 6.76 -11.24 3.57
N ALA A 169 7.18 -10.02 3.92
CA ALA A 169 7.50 -9.02 2.91
C ALA A 169 8.57 -9.62 1.97
N GLY A 170 8.24 -9.78 0.68
CA GLY A 170 9.12 -10.43 -0.29
C GLY A 170 9.01 -11.96 -0.38
N ASP A 171 7.87 -12.56 0.01
CA ASP A 171 7.61 -13.99 -0.24
C ASP A 171 7.42 -14.35 -1.73
N GLY A 172 7.67 -13.41 -2.65
CA GLY A 172 7.49 -13.63 -4.09
C GLY A 172 6.05 -13.86 -4.52
N GLY A 173 5.05 -13.53 -3.68
CA GLY A 173 3.64 -13.85 -3.92
C GLY A 173 3.32 -15.33 -3.68
N ALA A 174 4.19 -16.09 -3.01
CA ALA A 174 4.01 -17.52 -2.80
C ALA A 174 2.71 -17.84 -2.07
N LYS A 175 2.39 -17.11 -0.99
CA LYS A 175 1.15 -17.38 -0.26
C LYS A 175 -0.10 -17.00 -1.06
N PHE A 176 -0.04 -15.94 -1.88
CA PHE A 176 -1.15 -15.62 -2.79
C PHE A 176 -1.44 -16.77 -3.76
N ARG A 177 -0.41 -17.39 -4.35
CA ARG A 177 -0.59 -18.51 -5.29
C ARG A 177 -1.15 -19.78 -4.67
N VAL A 178 -0.79 -20.04 -3.42
CA VAL A 178 -1.32 -21.19 -2.68
C VAL A 178 -2.79 -20.99 -2.37
N GLU A 179 -3.17 -19.80 -1.89
CA GLU A 179 -4.56 -19.51 -1.50
C GLU A 179 -5.45 -19.23 -2.72
N TRP A 180 -4.89 -18.71 -3.82
CA TRP A 180 -5.65 -18.29 -5.01
C TRP A 180 -5.03 -18.80 -6.34
N PRO A 181 -4.95 -20.12 -6.57
CA PRO A 181 -4.32 -20.67 -7.78
C PRO A 181 -5.03 -20.24 -9.07
N GLU A 182 -6.37 -20.20 -9.08
CA GLU A 182 -7.16 -19.81 -10.26
C GLU A 182 -6.97 -18.33 -10.61
N LEU A 183 -7.00 -17.43 -9.62
CA LEU A 183 -6.74 -16.00 -9.85
C LEU A 183 -5.29 -15.74 -10.25
N ASP A 184 -4.34 -16.54 -9.78
CA ASP A 184 -2.95 -16.43 -10.24
C ASP A 184 -2.84 -16.77 -11.73
N GLU A 185 -3.50 -17.84 -12.18
CA GLU A 185 -3.55 -18.19 -13.60
C GLU A 185 -4.19 -17.08 -14.45
N GLU A 186 -5.29 -16.49 -13.97
CA GLU A 186 -5.91 -15.32 -14.61
C GLU A 186 -4.98 -14.11 -14.65
N ASN A 187 -4.27 -13.84 -13.54
CA ASN A 187 -3.30 -12.76 -13.47
C ASN A 187 -2.14 -13.00 -14.44
N GLU A 188 -1.67 -14.23 -14.61
CA GLU A 188 -0.64 -14.58 -15.59
C GLU A 188 -1.12 -14.35 -17.03
N LYS A 189 -2.35 -14.77 -17.36
CA LYS A 189 -2.97 -14.50 -18.67
C LYS A 189 -3.08 -12.99 -18.91
N TRP A 190 -3.55 -12.24 -17.93
CA TRP A 190 -3.65 -10.78 -18.00
C TRP A 190 -2.29 -10.10 -18.19
N MET A 191 -1.26 -10.53 -17.45
CA MET A 191 0.11 -9.99 -17.59
C MET A 191 0.70 -10.28 -18.97
N LYS A 192 0.46 -11.48 -19.53
CA LYS A 192 0.89 -11.84 -20.90
C LYS A 192 0.19 -10.97 -21.94
N GLU A 193 -1.13 -10.81 -21.84
CA GLU A 193 -1.93 -9.99 -22.75
C GLU A 193 -1.50 -8.52 -22.73
N LYS A 194 -1.33 -7.95 -21.52
CA LYS A 194 -0.89 -6.55 -21.33
C LYS A 194 0.62 -6.35 -21.49
N ARG A 195 1.37 -7.41 -21.82
CA ARG A 195 2.83 -7.41 -22.00
C ARG A 195 3.55 -6.79 -20.80
N ILE A 196 3.16 -7.16 -19.59
CA ILE A 196 3.77 -6.67 -18.34
C ILE A 196 5.09 -7.40 -18.08
N ASN A 197 6.14 -6.64 -17.80
CA ASN A 197 7.42 -7.17 -17.37
C ASN A 197 7.31 -7.70 -15.93
N LEU A 198 7.60 -8.98 -15.74
CA LEU A 198 7.47 -9.66 -14.45
C LEU A 198 8.45 -9.14 -13.38
N ALA A 199 9.60 -8.58 -13.77
CA ALA A 199 10.61 -8.10 -12.82
C ALA A 199 10.22 -6.77 -12.17
N ASN A 200 9.57 -5.87 -12.91
CA ASN A 200 9.30 -4.51 -12.42
C ASN A 200 7.82 -4.09 -12.52
N GLY A 201 6.95 -4.94 -13.07
CA GLY A 201 5.51 -4.67 -13.19
C GLY A 201 5.16 -3.57 -14.19
N MET A 202 6.10 -3.17 -15.05
CA MET A 202 5.90 -2.14 -16.06
C MET A 202 5.49 -2.77 -17.39
N PRO A 203 4.62 -2.13 -18.18
CA PRO A 203 4.38 -2.56 -19.56
C PRO A 203 5.69 -2.55 -20.36
N LEU A 204 5.94 -3.60 -21.13
CA LEU A 204 7.04 -3.63 -22.09
C LEU A 204 6.80 -2.55 -23.14
N ALA A 205 7.86 -1.78 -23.45
CA ALA A 205 7.80 -0.77 -24.50
C ALA A 205 7.29 -1.42 -25.79
N ARG A 206 6.27 -0.81 -26.41
CA ARG A 206 5.84 -1.22 -27.75
C ARG A 206 7.01 -1.00 -28.69
N SER A 207 7.40 -2.03 -29.43
CA SER A 207 8.37 -1.93 -30.52
C SER A 207 7.79 -1.22 -31.75
N ASP A 208 6.94 -0.20 -31.54
CA ASP A 208 6.47 0.67 -32.61
C ASP A 208 7.55 1.73 -32.83
N ALA A 209 8.61 1.34 -33.53
CA ALA A 209 9.68 2.20 -34.02
C ALA A 209 9.19 3.15 -35.14
N ARG A 210 8.09 3.87 -34.92
CA ARG A 210 7.55 4.90 -35.82
C ARG A 210 6.93 6.04 -35.01
N CYS A 211 7.76 6.71 -34.22
CA CYS A 211 7.56 8.09 -33.76
C CYS A 211 8.82 8.55 -33.00
N ALA A 212 9.98 8.47 -33.66
CA ALA A 212 11.00 9.47 -33.41
C ALA A 212 10.71 10.59 -34.42
N PRO A 213 10.47 11.85 -34.00
CA PRO A 213 10.49 12.94 -34.96
C PRO A 213 11.86 12.94 -35.62
N ASP A 214 11.86 12.86 -36.94
CA ASP A 214 13.06 12.86 -37.76
C ASP A 214 13.85 14.14 -37.50
N VAL A 215 14.94 14.02 -36.74
CA VAL A 215 15.87 15.11 -36.45
C VAL A 215 16.86 15.33 -37.60
N ALA A 216 16.72 14.64 -38.74
CA ALA A 216 17.58 14.80 -39.91
C ALA A 216 17.53 16.20 -40.55
N GLY A 217 16.55 17.06 -40.20
CA GLY A 217 16.42 18.43 -40.71
C GLY A 217 17.17 19.52 -39.92
N LEU A 218 17.68 19.24 -38.72
CA LEU A 218 18.39 20.26 -37.92
C LEU A 218 19.86 20.32 -38.32
N ARG A 219 20.14 21.12 -39.37
CA ARG A 219 21.49 21.61 -39.67
C ARG A 219 22.10 22.20 -38.40
N ARG A 220 23.20 21.59 -37.94
CA ARG A 220 24.05 22.09 -36.86
C ARG A 220 24.47 23.53 -37.17
N ARG A 221 24.04 24.49 -36.34
CA ARG A 221 24.77 25.74 -36.15
C ARG A 221 25.99 25.43 -35.28
N PRO A 222 27.21 25.76 -35.70
CA PRO A 222 28.37 25.65 -34.82
C PRO A 222 28.29 26.79 -33.80
N GLY A 223 28.17 26.47 -32.50
CA GLY A 223 28.33 27.47 -31.43
C GLY A 223 27.27 27.53 -30.34
N SER A 224 26.38 26.54 -30.18
CA SER A 224 25.60 26.43 -28.94
C SER A 224 25.50 25.00 -28.44
N SER A 225 25.88 24.83 -27.18
CA SER A 225 25.80 23.57 -26.43
C SER A 225 24.34 23.18 -26.24
N ALA A 226 23.82 22.36 -27.15
CA ALA A 226 22.51 21.72 -27.01
C ALA A 226 22.68 20.41 -26.23
N THR A 227 22.52 20.45 -24.92
CA THR A 227 22.29 19.25 -24.11
C THR A 227 20.85 18.79 -24.28
N SER A 228 20.76 17.70 -25.03
CA SER A 228 19.73 16.68 -25.17
C SER A 228 18.86 16.38 -23.93
N VAL A 229 17.55 16.16 -24.20
CA VAL A 229 16.57 15.23 -23.56
C VAL A 229 16.59 15.01 -22.03
N VAL A 230 15.44 15.20 -21.37
CA VAL A 230 14.50 14.15 -20.90
C VAL A 230 13.38 14.87 -20.11
N HIS A 231 12.12 14.57 -20.43
CA HIS A 231 10.98 14.94 -19.58
C HIS A 231 10.91 13.99 -18.37
N GLU A 232 11.86 14.16 -17.44
CA GLU A 232 11.84 13.65 -16.06
C GLU A 232 12.14 14.83 -15.14
N GLY A 233 11.31 15.87 -15.27
CA GLY A 233 11.51 17.15 -14.64
C GLY A 233 10.59 17.39 -13.45
N ARG A 234 10.34 16.41 -12.57
CA ARG A 234 9.69 16.68 -11.26
C ARG A 234 9.89 15.69 -10.11
N VAL A 235 10.70 14.64 -10.25
CA VAL A 235 10.97 13.69 -9.13
C VAL A 235 12.44 13.72 -8.64
N ALA A 236 13.34 14.42 -9.33
CA ALA A 236 14.76 14.48 -8.96
C ALA A 236 15.23 15.82 -8.36
N ARG A 237 14.40 16.51 -7.54
CA ARG A 237 14.84 17.72 -6.81
C ARG A 237 15.03 17.56 -5.30
N ASP A 238 14.72 16.41 -4.72
CA ASP A 238 14.82 16.21 -3.25
C ASP A 238 16.01 15.38 -2.77
N VAL A 239 16.86 14.87 -3.67
CA VAL A 239 18.07 14.10 -3.29
C VAL A 239 19.29 15.01 -3.36
N GLY A 240 19.45 15.89 -2.38
CA GLY A 240 20.63 16.77 -2.29
C GLY A 240 20.52 17.95 -1.32
N GLN A 241 19.35 18.18 -0.71
CA GLN A 241 19.22 19.21 0.32
C GLN A 241 19.79 18.68 1.64
N SER A 242 21.02 19.10 1.96
CA SER A 242 21.68 18.84 3.24
C SER A 242 20.72 19.13 4.41
N TRP A 243 20.78 18.34 5.49
CA TRP A 243 19.96 18.53 6.69
C TRP A 243 20.00 19.98 7.20
N LEU A 244 21.14 20.64 7.01
CA LEU A 244 21.34 22.07 7.29
C LEU A 244 20.44 22.99 6.45
N SER A 245 20.20 22.69 5.17
CA SER A 245 19.35 23.54 4.31
C SER A 245 17.87 23.41 4.65
N ARG A 246 17.42 22.22 5.08
CA ARG A 246 16.05 21.99 5.56
C ARG A 246 15.78 22.68 6.90
N ASN A 247 16.80 22.77 7.76
CA ASN A 247 16.67 23.32 9.11
C ASN A 247 17.26 24.73 9.27
N LYS A 248 17.70 25.39 8.18
CA LYS A 248 18.40 26.69 8.23
C LYS A 248 17.68 27.77 9.03
N TRP A 249 16.35 27.85 8.92
CA TRP A 249 15.54 28.81 9.67
C TRP A 249 15.45 28.48 11.17
N ARG A 250 15.41 27.19 11.53
CA ARG A 250 15.45 26.76 12.93
C ARG A 250 16.79 27.04 13.58
N ILE A 251 17.89 26.85 12.83
CA ILE A 251 19.24 27.15 13.30
C ILE A 251 19.43 28.67 13.45
N LEU A 252 18.98 29.47 12.48
CA LEU A 252 19.01 30.94 12.57
C LEU A 252 18.19 31.46 13.75
N LEU A 253 16.97 30.95 13.95
CA LEU A 253 16.15 31.32 15.10
C LEU A 253 16.78 30.89 16.43
N GLY A 254 17.33 29.68 16.50
CA GLY A 254 18.00 29.17 17.70
C GLY A 254 19.24 29.99 18.06
N THR A 255 20.07 30.33 17.08
CA THR A 255 21.28 31.15 17.26
C THR A 255 20.94 32.59 17.63
N LEU A 256 19.93 33.20 17.00
CA LEU A 256 19.46 34.53 17.36
C LEU A 256 18.90 34.56 18.79
N PHE A 257 18.13 33.55 19.18
CA PHE A 257 17.59 33.44 20.53
C PHE A 257 18.71 33.29 21.57
N THR A 258 19.71 32.44 21.32
CA THR A 258 20.86 32.31 22.23
C THR A 258 21.67 33.60 22.31
N TYR A 259 21.89 34.29 21.18
CA TYR A 259 22.58 35.57 21.16
C TYR A 259 21.87 36.63 22.00
N ILE A 260 20.54 36.76 21.87
CA ILE A 260 19.75 37.71 22.68
C ILE A 260 19.83 37.38 24.17
N LEU A 261 19.81 36.09 24.53
CA LEU A 261 19.88 35.64 25.91
C LEU A 261 21.25 35.93 26.54
N VAL A 262 22.33 35.71 25.78
CA VAL A 262 23.70 36.06 26.20
C VAL A 262 23.90 37.57 26.25
N ALA A 263 23.38 38.33 25.28
CA ALA A 263 23.46 39.79 25.27
C ALA A 263 22.67 40.43 26.43
N ARG A 264 21.56 39.82 26.87
CA ARG A 264 20.83 40.22 28.08
C ARG A 264 21.62 39.91 29.34
N MET A 265 22.18 38.71 29.45
CA MET A 265 23.02 38.30 30.59
C MET A 265 24.29 39.15 30.76
N LEU A 266 24.90 39.59 29.66
CA LEU A 266 26.09 40.43 29.66
C LEU A 266 25.77 41.94 29.68
N GLY A 267 24.61 42.34 29.15
CA GLY A 267 24.15 43.73 29.11
C GLY A 267 23.68 44.25 30.47
N ASP A 268 23.11 43.39 31.31
CA ASP A 268 22.71 43.75 32.68
C ASP A 268 23.93 43.96 33.61
N GLY A 269 25.16 43.63 33.16
CA GLY A 269 26.40 43.91 33.89
C GLY A 269 26.98 45.31 33.67
N ALA A 270 26.47 46.11 32.72
CA ALA A 270 27.09 47.38 32.32
C ALA A 270 26.42 48.64 32.92
N ALA A 271 25.41 48.49 33.78
CA ALA A 271 24.69 49.63 34.39
C ALA A 271 25.02 49.86 35.88
N SER A 272 26.19 49.42 36.36
CA SER A 272 26.67 49.75 37.70
C SER A 272 28.12 50.22 37.67
N GLY A 273 28.33 51.47 37.28
CA GLY A 273 29.64 52.09 37.39
C GLY A 273 29.72 53.42 36.66
N THR A 274 29.32 54.50 37.32
CA THR A 274 30.12 55.72 37.61
C THR A 274 29.21 56.87 38.03
N THR A 275 29.43 57.33 39.28
CA THR A 275 29.20 58.65 39.88
C THR A 275 27.82 59.30 39.80
#